data_AF-T0QMU5-F1
#
_entry.id   AF-T0QMU5-F1
#
_cell.length_a   1.000
_cell.length_b   1.000
_cell.length_c   1.000
_cell.angle_alpha   90.00
_cell.angle_beta   90.00
_cell.angle_gamma   90.00
#
_symmetry.space_group_name_H-M   'P 1'
#
loop_
_entity.id
_entity.type
_entity.pdbx_description
1 polymer ?
#
loop_
_entity_poly.entity_id
_entity_poly.type
_entity_poly.pdbx_seq_one_letter_code
_entity_poly.pdbx_strand_id
1 'polypeptide(L)'
;MAKKTEETKLIANLLDRIVGKARECDVCGYSFGFAQKRHKCDACDLAACAKCHALTKAKLKCGYSARDDECTSCLHPLPPSRYAIVWEIPPAQRGLSLSAAKELCPDALIKRAPPSPAACKRCASGGDAPALQASNARVAQLEGQLAIAKRQLEVLQRETPARPVSDLEKENRRLKRQLEQAGMQVADNMSYADAKASMTAISRRMAEIGSSDVQHADKAVQAALQGEYFTLEQEMEKCYVAMMASEEYEAEIREAEIAWHAKYLATHEAALRSVRQGIPVHVANLSKDALVALLQAQSSRLDAPHVARRLKTLKVLHLLRVEPQKILVVHPCELVKLPFNKLCLLERQALYAALYDIASEWQKQDKNKNKNFGDKFKWFKSLRDGLMRDVTTIEAHIGPDHACELKTRCPGHLEQKAADVYATSWGFPSDAVFPSAADVVPVESPAVVVAKPALPTSRKAPAMPQRPTPKGGGVPMSLLAALQARKKD
;
A
#
# COMPACT_ATOMS: atom_id res chain seq x y z
N MET A 1 -35.49 -33.54 34.26
CA MET A 1 -35.74 -32.69 33.07
C MET A 1 -35.87 -31.18 33.38
N ALA A 2 -36.01 -30.74 34.63
CA ALA A 2 -36.15 -29.33 35.00
C ALA A 2 -34.84 -28.48 35.00
N LYS A 3 -33.65 -29.09 34.98
CA LYS A 3 -32.37 -28.34 34.92
C LYS A 3 -32.03 -27.80 33.52
N LYS A 4 -32.46 -28.48 32.45
CA LYS A 4 -32.20 -28.04 31.06
C LYS A 4 -32.90 -26.72 30.71
N THR A 5 -33.99 -26.39 31.39
CA THR A 5 -34.77 -25.15 31.17
C THR A 5 -34.14 -23.91 31.80
N GLU A 6 -33.29 -24.05 32.82
CA GLU A 6 -32.54 -22.91 33.38
C GLU A 6 -31.32 -22.55 32.53
N GLU A 7 -30.57 -23.55 32.07
CA GLU A 7 -29.42 -23.33 31.19
C GLU A 7 -29.85 -22.69 29.86
N THR A 8 -30.98 -23.12 29.29
CA THR A 8 -31.52 -22.48 28.07
C THR A 8 -31.99 -21.04 28.32
N LYS A 9 -32.54 -20.72 29.49
CA LYS A 9 -32.88 -19.33 29.86
C LYS A 9 -31.65 -18.46 30.09
N LEU A 10 -30.59 -19.00 30.69
CA LEU A 10 -29.30 -18.32 30.87
C LEU A 10 -28.64 -18.05 29.52
N ILE A 11 -28.60 -19.03 28.62
CA ILE A 11 -28.06 -18.88 27.26
C ILE A 11 -28.90 -17.89 26.45
N ALA A 12 -30.23 -17.94 26.53
CA ALA A 12 -31.11 -16.98 25.87
C ALA A 12 -30.89 -15.56 26.38
N ASN A 13 -30.77 -15.34 27.70
CA ASN A 13 -30.46 -14.03 28.28
C ASN A 13 -29.04 -13.54 27.92
N LEU A 14 -28.08 -14.46 27.78
CA LEU A 14 -26.72 -14.13 27.34
C LEU A 14 -26.72 -13.73 25.86
N LEU A 15 -27.46 -14.46 25.03
CA LEU A 15 -27.64 -14.15 23.61
C LEU A 15 -28.43 -12.86 23.40
N ASP A 16 -29.46 -12.55 24.19
CA ASP A 16 -30.13 -11.25 24.14
C ASP A 16 -29.22 -10.09 24.57
N ARG A 17 -28.28 -10.33 25.50
CA ARG A 17 -27.24 -9.37 25.87
C ARG A 17 -26.18 -9.18 24.78
N ILE A 18 -25.85 -10.23 24.02
CA ILE A 18 -24.80 -10.24 22.99
C ILE A 18 -25.33 -9.80 21.61
N VAL A 19 -26.55 -10.21 21.26
CA VAL A 19 -27.21 -10.06 19.95
C VAL A 19 -28.29 -8.97 19.98
N GLY A 20 -28.61 -8.41 21.16
CA GLY A 20 -29.64 -7.39 21.32
C GLY A 20 -29.43 -6.21 20.38
N LYS A 21 -30.38 -6.08 19.43
CA LYS A 21 -30.66 -5.00 18.46
C LYS A 21 -29.47 -4.08 18.21
N ALA A 22 -28.92 -4.13 16.99
CA ALA A 22 -27.91 -3.23 16.45
C ALA A 22 -27.90 -1.89 17.21
N ARG A 23 -26.92 -1.75 18.12
CA ARG A 23 -26.84 -0.58 18.98
C ARG A 23 -26.22 0.50 18.12
N GLU A 24 -27.04 1.24 17.41
CA GLU A 24 -26.62 2.38 16.61
C GLU A 24 -26.71 3.65 17.45
N CYS A 25 -25.86 4.62 17.13
CA CYS A 25 -25.98 5.98 17.63
C CYS A 25 -27.22 6.62 17.01
N ASP A 26 -28.20 7.04 17.83
CA ASP A 26 -29.45 7.63 17.33
C ASP A 26 -29.24 8.93 16.53
N VAL A 27 -28.03 9.52 16.64
CA VAL A 27 -27.67 10.79 16.01
C VAL A 27 -27.01 10.61 14.65
N CYS A 28 -26.14 9.60 14.50
CA CYS A 28 -25.34 9.42 13.28
C CYS A 28 -25.48 8.03 12.64
N GLY A 29 -26.31 7.14 13.19
CA GLY A 29 -26.49 5.77 12.70
C GLY A 29 -25.27 4.86 12.90
N TYR A 30 -24.19 5.34 13.54
CA TYR A 30 -22.97 4.55 13.68
C TYR A 30 -23.17 3.44 14.72
N SER A 31 -22.95 2.19 14.31
CA SER A 31 -23.01 1.00 15.18
C SER A 31 -21.90 1.02 16.25
N PHE A 32 -22.28 0.92 17.52
CA PHE A 32 -21.37 0.85 18.65
C PHE A 32 -20.55 -0.44 18.60
N GLY A 33 -19.22 -0.33 18.53
CA GLY A 33 -18.33 -1.44 18.87
C GLY A 33 -18.43 -1.79 20.36
N PHE A 34 -18.17 -3.06 20.72
CA PHE A 34 -18.38 -3.64 22.06
C PHE A 34 -17.74 -2.86 23.23
N ALA A 35 -16.76 -1.98 22.96
CA ALA A 35 -16.00 -1.23 23.96
C ALA A 35 -16.28 0.30 24.00
N GLN A 36 -17.21 0.84 23.20
CA GLN A 36 -17.45 2.29 23.18
C GLN A 36 -18.49 2.74 24.22
N LYS A 37 -18.15 3.75 25.02
CA LYS A 37 -19.06 4.35 26.02
C LYS A 37 -20.25 5.02 25.30
N ARG A 38 -21.47 4.68 25.72
CA ARG A 38 -22.72 5.31 25.28
C ARG A 38 -23.08 6.43 26.23
N HIS A 39 -23.55 7.55 25.69
CA HIS A 39 -24.08 8.67 26.47
C HIS A 39 -25.57 8.77 26.20
N LYS A 40 -26.40 8.48 27.21
CA LYS A 40 -27.86 8.63 27.12
C LYS A 40 -28.23 10.03 27.62
N CYS A 41 -29.13 10.72 26.92
CA CYS A 41 -29.68 11.98 27.39
C CYS A 41 -30.85 11.72 28.35
N ASP A 42 -30.81 12.30 29.55
CA ASP A 42 -31.86 12.10 30.56
C ASP A 42 -33.21 12.73 30.17
N ALA A 43 -33.23 13.68 29.23
CA ALA A 43 -34.45 14.39 28.82
C ALA A 43 -35.20 13.73 27.67
N CYS A 44 -34.51 13.12 26.71
CA CYS A 44 -35.11 12.54 25.50
C CYS A 44 -34.75 11.08 25.26
N ASP A 45 -34.00 10.46 26.17
CA ASP A 45 -33.56 9.06 26.12
C ASP A 45 -32.69 8.65 24.91
N LEU A 46 -32.34 9.59 24.02
CA LEU A 46 -31.46 9.35 22.88
C LEU A 46 -30.05 8.92 23.33
N ALA A 47 -29.52 7.87 22.71
CA ALA A 47 -28.19 7.33 22.92
C ALA A 47 -27.21 7.83 21.85
N ALA A 48 -26.27 8.69 22.26
CA ALA A 48 -25.23 9.23 21.39
C ALA A 48 -23.87 8.54 21.61
N CYS A 49 -23.06 8.50 20.55
CA CYS A 49 -21.65 8.11 20.65
C CYS A 49 -20.79 9.21 21.26
N ALA A 50 -19.60 8.83 21.76
CA ALA A 50 -18.68 9.77 22.39
C ALA A 50 -18.36 11.00 21.52
N LYS A 51 -18.26 10.82 20.19
CA LYS A 51 -18.03 11.93 19.25
C LYS A 51 -19.24 12.88 19.16
N CYS A 52 -20.45 12.35 18.97
CA CYS A 52 -21.68 13.14 18.92
C CYS A 52 -21.93 13.88 20.24
N HIS A 53 -21.70 13.21 21.37
CA HIS A 53 -21.80 13.82 22.70
C HIS A 53 -20.75 14.92 22.95
N ALA A 54 -19.51 14.73 22.47
CA ALA A 54 -18.47 15.77 22.55
C ALA A 54 -18.83 17.01 21.72
N LEU A 55 -19.40 16.81 20.52
CA LEU A 55 -19.92 17.90 19.68
C LEU A 55 -21.05 18.66 20.37
N THR A 56 -22.01 17.96 20.99
CA THR A 56 -23.07 18.59 21.78
C THR A 56 -22.50 19.43 22.92
N LYS A 57 -21.53 18.90 23.69
CA LYS A 57 -20.88 19.66 24.75
C LYS A 57 -20.17 20.91 24.23
N ALA A 58 -19.55 20.83 23.06
CA ALA A 58 -18.93 22.00 22.42
C ALA A 58 -19.97 23.05 22.02
N LYS A 59 -21.11 22.63 21.45
CA LYS A 59 -22.24 23.53 21.12
C LYS A 59 -22.81 24.22 22.36
N LEU A 60 -23.04 23.48 23.45
CA LEU A 60 -23.51 24.07 24.71
C LEU A 60 -22.52 25.08 25.28
N LYS A 61 -21.21 24.78 25.20
CA LYS A 61 -20.15 25.71 25.63
C LYS A 61 -20.09 26.99 24.80
N CYS A 62 -20.43 26.94 23.51
CA CYS A 62 -20.47 28.14 22.66
C CYS A 62 -21.79 28.92 22.76
N GLY A 63 -22.70 28.53 23.66
CA GLY A 63 -23.98 29.22 23.87
C GLY A 63 -25.02 28.92 22.79
N TYR A 64 -24.85 27.83 22.03
CA TYR A 64 -25.85 27.38 21.06
C TYR A 64 -27.16 27.06 21.79
N SER A 65 -28.25 27.66 21.31
CA SER A 65 -29.61 27.40 21.81
C SER A 65 -30.26 26.34 20.92
N ALA A 66 -30.95 25.36 21.54
CA ALA A 66 -31.67 24.33 20.81
C ALA A 66 -32.68 24.95 19.85
N ARG A 67 -32.81 24.35 18.66
CA ARG A 67 -33.91 24.65 17.73
C ARG A 67 -35.19 23.98 18.22
N ASP A 68 -36.34 24.38 17.69
CA ASP A 68 -37.65 23.83 18.07
C ASP A 68 -37.76 22.31 17.82
N ASP A 69 -36.94 21.78 16.91
CA ASP A 69 -36.83 20.36 16.57
C ASP A 69 -35.70 19.63 17.31
N GLU A 70 -35.01 20.28 18.25
CA GLU A 70 -33.89 19.70 19.01
C GLU A 70 -34.20 19.61 20.51
N CYS A 71 -33.67 18.57 21.17
CA CYS A 71 -33.76 18.46 22.62
C CYS A 71 -32.95 19.57 23.30
N THR A 72 -33.55 20.30 24.24
CA THR A 72 -32.90 21.41 24.97
C THR A 72 -31.67 20.99 25.77
N SER A 73 -31.62 19.74 26.24
CA SER A 73 -30.49 19.21 27.01
C SER A 73 -29.33 18.66 26.16
N CYS A 74 -29.60 17.97 25.05
CA CYS A 74 -28.55 17.31 24.24
C CYS A 74 -28.38 17.86 22.82
N LEU A 75 -29.18 18.86 22.42
CA LEU A 75 -29.14 19.50 21.10
C LEU A 75 -29.21 18.51 19.92
N HIS A 76 -29.77 17.32 20.16
CA HIS A 76 -30.00 16.33 19.11
C HIS A 76 -31.42 16.47 18.57
N PRO A 77 -31.61 16.23 17.26
CA PRO A 77 -32.94 16.25 16.65
C PRO A 77 -33.85 15.30 17.42
N LEU A 78 -34.99 15.79 17.87
CA LEU A 78 -36.03 14.94 18.42
C LEU A 78 -36.57 14.08 17.28
N PRO A 79 -36.82 12.77 17.52
CA PRO A 79 -37.48 11.96 16.51
C PRO A 79 -38.78 12.66 16.12
N PRO A 80 -39.10 12.72 14.82
CA PRO A 80 -40.31 13.40 14.37
C PRO A 80 -41.47 12.83 15.18
N SER A 81 -42.09 13.70 15.99
CA SER A 81 -43.32 13.30 16.69
C SER A 81 -44.25 12.73 15.63
N ARG A 82 -45.01 11.67 15.95
CA ARG A 82 -45.92 10.97 15.02
C ARG A 82 -47.00 11.90 14.38
N TYR A 83 -46.95 13.21 14.61
CA TYR A 83 -47.91 14.22 14.15
C TYR A 83 -47.27 15.49 13.55
N ALA A 84 -45.97 15.51 13.22
CA ALA A 84 -45.38 16.68 12.54
C ALA A 84 -45.49 16.55 11.01
N ILE A 85 -46.32 17.42 10.42
CA ILE A 85 -46.53 17.59 8.97
C ILE A 85 -45.19 17.92 8.30
N VAL A 86 -44.74 17.02 7.42
CA VAL A 86 -43.51 17.15 6.65
C VAL A 86 -43.73 18.17 5.52
N TRP A 87 -42.96 19.26 5.54
CA TRP A 87 -42.70 20.06 4.35
C TRP A 87 -41.48 19.47 3.64
N GLU A 88 -41.70 18.74 2.55
CA GLU A 88 -40.62 18.23 1.71
C GLU A 88 -40.06 19.35 0.83
N ILE A 89 -38.85 19.83 1.16
CA ILE A 89 -38.00 20.51 0.18
C ILE A 89 -37.16 19.43 -0.53
N PRO A 90 -37.21 19.38 -1.88
CA PRO A 90 -36.46 18.41 -2.67
C PRO A 90 -34.95 18.41 -2.33
N PRO A 91 -34.29 17.23 -2.31
CA PRO A 91 -32.89 17.08 -1.90
C PRO A 91 -31.90 17.96 -2.67
N ALA A 92 -32.21 18.28 -3.94
CA ALA A 92 -31.35 19.06 -4.83
C ALA A 92 -31.13 20.53 -4.40
N GLN A 93 -31.87 21.04 -3.42
CA GLN A 93 -31.86 22.45 -3.03
C GLN A 93 -31.32 22.70 -1.61
N ARG A 94 -30.85 21.66 -0.91
CA ARG A 94 -30.22 21.81 0.41
C ARG A 94 -28.76 22.24 0.24
N GLY A 95 -28.47 23.53 0.45
CA GLY A 95 -27.10 24.07 0.45
C GLY A 95 -26.88 25.31 -0.42
N LEU A 96 -27.89 25.81 -1.12
CA LEU A 96 -27.78 27.05 -1.88
C LEU A 96 -27.87 28.27 -0.96
N SER A 97 -27.06 29.30 -1.24
CA SER A 97 -27.21 30.61 -0.61
C SER A 97 -28.57 31.21 -0.99
N LEU A 98 -29.12 32.04 -0.09
CA LEU A 98 -30.43 32.67 -0.29
C LEU A 98 -30.49 33.55 -1.56
N SER A 99 -29.34 34.00 -2.06
CA SER A 99 -29.20 34.69 -3.35
C SER A 99 -29.30 33.74 -4.54
N ALA A 100 -28.62 32.58 -4.51
CA ALA A 100 -28.69 31.58 -5.58
C ALA A 100 -30.08 30.95 -5.71
N ALA A 101 -30.81 30.78 -4.60
CA ALA A 101 -32.18 30.30 -4.62
C ALA A 101 -33.18 31.30 -5.27
N LYS A 102 -32.89 32.61 -5.19
CA LYS A 102 -33.72 33.66 -5.80
C LYS A 102 -33.53 33.79 -7.30
N GLU A 103 -32.33 33.55 -7.80
CA GLU A 103 -32.05 33.58 -9.25
C GLU A 103 -32.70 32.40 -9.99
N LEU A 104 -32.85 31.26 -9.31
CA LEU A 104 -33.46 30.05 -9.90
C LEU A 104 -35.00 30.07 -9.91
N CYS A 105 -35.64 30.90 -9.07
CA CYS A 105 -37.10 30.99 -8.95
C CYS A 105 -37.53 32.43 -8.61
N PRO A 106 -37.60 33.35 -9.59
CA PRO A 106 -37.92 34.77 -9.34
C PRO A 106 -39.35 34.99 -8.80
N ASP A 107 -40.26 34.04 -9.03
CA ASP A 107 -41.67 34.15 -8.66
C ASP A 107 -42.05 33.44 -7.34
N ALA A 108 -41.08 32.83 -6.64
CA ALA A 108 -41.36 32.17 -5.37
C ALA A 108 -41.62 33.20 -4.25
N LEU A 109 -42.86 33.26 -3.76
CA LEU A 109 -43.29 34.20 -2.72
C LEU A 109 -42.74 33.79 -1.34
N ILE A 110 -41.49 34.16 -1.05
CA ILE A 110 -40.86 33.95 0.26
C ILE A 110 -41.48 34.94 1.27
N LYS A 111 -42.50 34.49 2.02
CA LYS A 111 -43.00 35.24 3.18
C LYS A 111 -41.93 35.26 4.26
N ARG A 112 -41.32 36.43 4.52
CA ARG A 112 -40.47 36.63 5.69
C ARG A 112 -41.32 36.46 6.95
N ALA A 113 -40.85 35.61 7.87
CA ALA A 113 -41.38 35.60 9.22
C ALA A 113 -41.21 37.00 9.83
N PRO A 114 -42.18 37.50 10.63
CA PRO A 114 -42.05 38.78 11.30
C PRO A 114 -40.83 38.74 12.24
N PRO A 115 -40.07 39.85 12.36
CA PRO A 115 -39.00 39.93 13.34
C PRO A 115 -39.62 39.81 14.73
N SER A 116 -39.30 38.74 15.45
CA SER A 116 -39.58 38.62 16.87
C SER A 116 -38.99 39.83 17.61
N PRO A 117 -39.77 40.61 18.38
CA PRO A 117 -39.29 41.81 19.08
C PRO A 117 -38.65 41.48 20.43
N ALA A 118 -38.06 40.29 20.61
CA ALA A 118 -37.38 39.92 21.83
C ALA A 118 -35.93 39.50 21.54
N ALA A 119 -35.04 40.50 21.48
CA ALA A 119 -33.62 40.27 21.60
C ALA A 119 -33.33 39.55 22.94
N CYS A 120 -32.65 38.41 22.87
CA CYS A 120 -32.17 37.67 24.03
C CYS A 120 -31.37 38.59 24.96
N LYS A 121 -31.64 38.54 26.27
CA LYS A 121 -30.96 39.37 27.30
C LYS A 121 -29.44 39.25 27.32
N ARG A 122 -28.84 38.26 26.65
CA ARG A 122 -27.38 38.13 26.49
C ARG A 122 -26.80 38.97 25.35
N CYS A 123 -27.62 39.42 24.39
CA CYS A 123 -27.23 40.37 23.34
C CYS A 123 -27.42 41.83 23.77
N ALA A 124 -28.19 42.08 24.85
CA ALA A 124 -28.35 43.41 25.44
C ALA A 124 -27.22 43.77 26.44
N SER A 125 -26.47 42.78 26.91
CA SER A 125 -25.31 42.97 27.79
C SER A 125 -24.00 42.79 27.03
N GLY A 126 -23.63 43.81 26.23
CA GLY A 126 -22.24 44.23 25.96
C GLY A 126 -21.12 43.21 25.74
N GLY A 127 -21.39 42.01 25.23
CA GLY A 127 -20.40 40.96 24.99
C GLY A 127 -20.03 40.86 23.51
N ASP A 128 -18.96 41.58 23.15
CA ASP A 128 -18.09 41.36 21.99
C ASP A 128 -18.71 41.32 20.58
N ALA A 129 -19.05 42.52 20.09
CA ALA A 129 -19.15 42.87 18.67
C ALA A 129 -17.92 42.58 17.76
N PRO A 130 -16.66 42.39 18.22
CA PRO A 130 -15.52 42.16 17.33
C PRO A 130 -15.59 40.84 16.56
N ALA A 131 -16.26 39.81 17.08
CA ALA A 131 -16.27 38.48 16.46
C ALA A 131 -17.10 38.44 15.16
N LEU A 132 -18.24 39.13 15.13
CA LEU A 132 -19.08 39.22 13.94
C LEU A 132 -18.46 40.15 12.89
N GLN A 133 -17.84 41.26 13.32
CA GLN A 133 -17.09 42.14 12.42
C GLN A 133 -15.86 41.46 11.84
N ALA A 134 -15.12 40.68 12.62
CA ALA A 134 -13.99 39.88 12.14
C ALA A 134 -14.43 38.78 11.15
N SER A 135 -15.57 38.13 11.40
CA SER A 135 -16.15 37.16 10.47
C SER A 135 -16.56 37.83 9.15
N ASN A 136 -17.23 38.99 9.22
CA ASN A 136 -17.65 39.73 8.02
C ASN A 136 -16.45 40.28 7.24
N ALA A 137 -15.41 40.74 7.92
CA ALA A 137 -14.15 41.17 7.28
C ALA A 137 -13.46 40.00 6.57
N ARG A 138 -13.49 38.80 7.16
CA ARG A 138 -12.94 37.59 6.55
C ARG A 138 -13.75 37.13 5.34
N VAL A 139 -15.07 37.25 5.37
CA VAL A 139 -15.94 36.98 4.20
C VAL A 139 -15.63 37.96 3.07
N ALA A 140 -15.57 39.26 3.35
CA ALA A 140 -15.21 40.27 2.35
C ALA A 140 -13.79 40.04 1.76
N GLN A 141 -12.83 39.62 2.59
CA GLN A 141 -11.49 39.26 2.15
C GLN A 141 -11.50 38.04 1.20
N LEU A 142 -12.27 37.00 1.52
CA LEU A 142 -12.40 35.80 0.68
C LEU A 142 -13.11 36.12 -0.64
N GLU A 143 -14.15 36.95 -0.61
CA GLU A 143 -14.83 37.41 -1.83
C GLU A 143 -13.89 38.22 -2.74
N GLY A 144 -13.04 39.06 -2.16
CA GLY A 144 -11.98 39.77 -2.88
C GLY A 144 -10.96 38.82 -3.52
N GLN A 145 -10.50 37.80 -2.79
CA GLN A 145 -9.58 36.78 -3.32
C GLN A 145 -10.22 35.96 -4.45
N LEU A 146 -11.50 35.61 -4.32
CA LEU A 146 -12.24 34.85 -5.32
C LEU A 146 -12.44 35.68 -6.60
N ALA A 147 -12.69 36.98 -6.48
CA ALA A 147 -12.76 37.90 -7.61
C ALA A 147 -11.42 38.03 -8.35
N ILE A 148 -10.30 38.09 -7.62
CA ILE A 148 -8.95 38.11 -8.20
C ILE A 148 -8.66 36.79 -8.92
N ALA A 149 -8.95 35.65 -8.28
CA ALA A 149 -8.76 34.33 -8.86
C ALA A 149 -9.59 34.12 -10.13
N LYS A 150 -10.84 34.60 -10.16
CA LYS A 150 -11.69 34.59 -11.37
C LYS A 150 -11.08 35.39 -12.51
N ARG A 151 -10.58 36.60 -12.25
CA ARG A 151 -9.88 37.40 -13.26
C ARG A 151 -8.60 36.73 -13.76
N GLN A 152 -7.83 36.10 -12.88
CA GLN A 152 -6.65 35.32 -13.27
C GLN A 152 -7.03 34.13 -14.14
N LEU A 153 -8.12 33.43 -13.83
CA LEU A 153 -8.67 32.35 -14.66
C LEU A 153 -9.09 32.84 -16.04
N GLU A 154 -9.79 33.98 -16.14
CA GLU A 154 -10.19 34.57 -17.41
C GLU A 154 -8.99 35.02 -18.25
N VAL A 155 -7.95 35.58 -17.63
CA VAL A 155 -6.70 35.94 -18.29
C VAL A 155 -5.99 34.69 -18.80
N LEU A 156 -5.83 33.66 -17.96
CA LEU A 156 -5.23 32.39 -18.37
C LEU A 156 -6.02 31.72 -19.50
N GLN A 157 -7.35 31.72 -19.44
CA GLN A 157 -8.22 31.18 -20.51
C GLN A 157 -8.11 31.98 -21.82
N ARG A 158 -7.78 33.27 -21.76
CA ARG A 158 -7.49 34.09 -22.96
C ARG A 158 -6.07 33.91 -23.47
N GLU A 159 -5.10 33.70 -22.58
CA GLU A 159 -3.67 33.49 -22.91
C GLU A 159 -3.37 32.06 -23.37
N THR A 160 -4.17 31.08 -22.97
CA THR A 160 -4.16 29.72 -23.52
C THR A 160 -5.32 29.56 -24.49
N PRO A 161 -5.16 29.88 -25.80
CA PRO A 161 -6.16 29.49 -26.78
C PRO A 161 -6.32 27.98 -26.68
N ALA A 162 -7.56 27.52 -26.48
CA ALA A 162 -7.88 26.10 -26.52
C ALA A 162 -7.36 25.56 -27.86
N ARG A 163 -6.26 24.80 -27.83
CA ARG A 163 -5.72 24.19 -29.04
C ARG A 163 -6.85 23.36 -29.66
N PRO A 164 -7.15 23.53 -30.95
CA PRO A 164 -8.20 22.74 -31.56
C PRO A 164 -7.84 21.27 -31.41
N VAL A 165 -8.84 20.43 -31.14
CA VAL A 165 -8.66 18.98 -30.91
C VAL A 165 -7.85 18.34 -32.05
N SER A 166 -7.98 18.84 -33.28
CA SER A 166 -7.20 18.39 -34.44
C SER A 166 -5.69 18.55 -34.28
N ASP A 167 -5.22 19.60 -33.61
CA ASP A 167 -3.78 19.86 -33.44
C ASP A 167 -3.20 18.97 -32.34
N LEU A 168 -3.96 18.72 -31.27
CA LEU A 168 -3.62 17.73 -30.25
C LEU A 168 -3.60 16.31 -30.84
N GLU A 169 -4.50 15.96 -31.74
CA GLU A 169 -4.49 14.68 -32.45
C GLU A 169 -3.31 14.54 -33.41
N LYS A 170 -2.92 15.61 -34.12
CA LYS A 170 -1.73 15.62 -34.97
C LYS A 170 -0.46 15.46 -34.13
N GLU A 171 -0.38 16.14 -33.00
CA GLU A 171 0.73 16.04 -32.06
C GLU A 171 0.80 14.63 -31.44
N ASN A 172 -0.34 14.07 -31.01
CA ASN A 172 -0.44 12.68 -30.57
C ASN A 172 0.02 11.70 -31.64
N ARG A 173 -0.41 11.84 -32.89
CA ARG A 173 0.07 10.99 -34.00
C ARG A 173 1.58 11.11 -34.23
N ARG A 174 2.13 12.32 -34.12
CA ARG A 174 3.58 12.55 -34.22
C ARG A 174 4.32 11.86 -33.07
N LEU A 175 3.85 12.02 -31.85
CA LEU A 175 4.43 11.38 -30.66
C LEU A 175 4.32 9.86 -30.73
N LYS A 176 3.18 9.31 -31.16
CA LYS A 176 3.02 7.86 -31.38
C LYS A 176 4.06 7.32 -32.36
N ARG A 177 4.24 7.98 -33.51
CA ARG A 177 5.27 7.60 -34.50
C ARG A 177 6.68 7.70 -33.94
N GLN A 178 6.98 8.72 -33.13
CA GLN A 178 8.30 8.87 -32.50
C GLN A 178 8.55 7.77 -31.45
N LEU A 179 7.54 7.41 -30.67
CA LEU A 179 7.61 6.30 -29.71
C LEU A 179 7.80 4.97 -30.42
N GLU A 180 7.03 4.69 -31.48
CA GLU A 180 7.17 3.48 -32.30
C GLU A 180 8.56 3.40 -32.97
N GLN A 181 9.08 4.52 -33.49
CA GLN A 181 10.44 4.60 -34.05
C GLN A 181 11.53 4.36 -32.99
N ALA A 182 11.26 4.74 -31.74
CA ALA A 182 12.13 4.44 -30.60
C ALA A 182 11.95 2.99 -30.08
N GLY A 183 11.09 2.18 -30.69
CA GLY A 183 10.78 0.82 -30.27
C GLY A 183 9.85 0.74 -29.05
N MET A 184 9.19 1.83 -28.68
CA MET A 184 8.19 1.87 -27.61
C MET A 184 6.80 1.67 -28.21
N GLN A 185 6.15 0.55 -27.86
CA GLN A 185 4.76 0.32 -28.24
C GLN A 185 3.86 1.27 -27.44
N VAL A 186 3.00 2.00 -28.16
CA VAL A 186 1.98 2.84 -27.53
C VAL A 186 0.75 1.99 -27.30
N ALA A 187 0.26 1.95 -26.06
CA ALA A 187 -0.99 1.28 -25.75
C ALA A 187 -2.10 1.83 -26.66
N ASP A 188 -2.79 0.94 -27.37
CA ASP A 188 -4.02 1.32 -28.05
C ASP A 188 -5.08 1.67 -27.02
N ASN A 189 -6.00 2.58 -27.37
CA ASN A 189 -7.12 2.95 -26.50
C ASN A 189 -8.16 1.80 -26.48
N MET A 190 -7.77 0.67 -25.93
CA MET A 190 -8.61 -0.50 -25.75
C MET A 190 -9.02 -0.60 -24.28
N SER A 191 -10.29 -0.90 -24.03
CA SER A 191 -10.77 -1.08 -22.67
C SER A 191 -10.16 -2.34 -22.04
N TYR A 192 -10.04 -2.38 -20.72
CA TYR A 192 -9.54 -3.56 -20.00
C TYR A 192 -10.35 -4.83 -20.34
N ALA A 193 -11.68 -4.71 -20.42
CA ALA A 193 -12.57 -5.82 -20.72
C ALA A 193 -12.37 -6.36 -22.15
N ASP A 194 -12.24 -5.47 -23.13
CA ASP A 194 -12.01 -5.84 -24.53
C ASP A 194 -10.62 -6.47 -24.70
N ALA A 195 -9.61 -5.92 -24.02
CA ALA A 195 -8.25 -6.46 -24.02
C ALA A 195 -8.21 -7.89 -23.45
N LYS A 196 -8.87 -8.12 -22.31
CA LYS A 196 -8.97 -9.44 -21.67
C LYS A 196 -9.71 -10.44 -22.55
N ALA A 197 -10.84 -10.03 -23.14
CA ALA A 197 -11.62 -10.86 -24.05
C ALA A 197 -10.81 -11.25 -25.30
N SER A 198 -10.10 -10.28 -25.89
CA SER A 198 -9.24 -10.47 -27.05
C SER A 198 -8.07 -11.39 -26.73
N MET A 199 -7.41 -11.23 -25.58
CA MET A 199 -6.36 -12.14 -25.11
C MET A 199 -6.86 -13.58 -25.00
N THR A 200 -8.05 -13.82 -24.43
CA THR A 200 -8.63 -15.18 -24.38
C THR A 200 -8.94 -15.75 -25.75
N ALA A 201 -9.47 -14.95 -26.67
CA ALA A 201 -9.77 -15.38 -28.04
C ALA A 201 -8.50 -15.73 -28.82
N ILE A 202 -7.48 -14.86 -28.73
CA ILE A 202 -6.16 -15.07 -29.34
C ILE A 202 -5.49 -16.30 -28.75
N SER A 203 -5.48 -16.46 -27.42
CA SER A 203 -4.89 -17.62 -26.75
C SER A 203 -5.55 -18.93 -27.20
N ARG A 204 -6.88 -18.94 -27.33
CA ARG A 204 -7.62 -20.10 -27.86
C ARG A 204 -7.20 -20.41 -29.30
N ARG A 205 -7.12 -19.39 -30.16
CA ARG A 205 -6.74 -19.57 -31.56
C ARG A 205 -5.28 -20.05 -31.71
N MET A 206 -4.36 -19.49 -30.94
CA MET A 206 -2.97 -19.95 -30.90
C MET A 206 -2.86 -21.40 -30.42
N ALA A 207 -3.68 -21.82 -29.46
CA ALA A 207 -3.74 -23.22 -29.02
C ALA A 207 -4.30 -24.17 -30.10
N GLU A 208 -5.26 -23.72 -30.91
CA GLU A 208 -5.78 -24.48 -32.07
C GLU A 208 -4.72 -24.66 -33.16
N ILE A 209 -3.90 -23.63 -33.41
CA ILE A 209 -2.78 -23.70 -34.36
C ILE A 209 -1.66 -24.59 -33.80
N GLY A 210 -1.41 -24.52 -32.49
CA GLY A 210 -0.48 -25.35 -31.74
C GLY A 210 0.87 -24.68 -31.47
N SER A 211 1.61 -24.30 -32.51
CA SER A 211 2.92 -23.63 -32.36
C SER A 211 3.29 -22.80 -33.58
N SER A 212 4.40 -22.06 -33.52
CA SER A 212 4.97 -21.36 -34.68
C SER A 212 5.47 -22.31 -35.78
N ASP A 213 5.75 -23.57 -35.44
CA ASP A 213 6.35 -24.57 -36.33
C ASP A 213 5.32 -25.61 -36.82
N VAL A 214 4.07 -25.18 -37.06
CA VAL A 214 3.02 -26.07 -37.59
C VAL A 214 3.51 -26.78 -38.84
N GLN A 215 3.31 -28.09 -38.89
CA GLN A 215 3.53 -28.92 -40.07
C GLN A 215 2.18 -29.26 -40.69
N HIS A 216 2.00 -28.94 -41.97
CA HIS A 216 0.80 -29.27 -42.72
C HIS A 216 1.20 -29.91 -44.06
N ALA A 217 0.40 -30.85 -44.56
CA ALA A 217 0.71 -31.56 -45.81
C ALA A 217 0.76 -30.62 -47.02
N ASP A 218 -0.09 -29.59 -47.01
CA ASP A 218 -0.06 -28.48 -47.96
C ASP A 218 0.80 -27.32 -47.43
N LYS A 219 1.85 -26.98 -48.20
CA LYS A 219 2.78 -25.87 -47.91
C LYS A 219 2.10 -24.50 -47.89
N ALA A 220 1.06 -24.30 -48.70
CA ALA A 220 0.35 -23.02 -48.73
C ALA A 220 -0.43 -22.80 -47.43
N VAL A 221 -1.12 -23.84 -46.94
CA VAL A 221 -1.82 -23.82 -45.65
C VAL A 221 -0.83 -23.68 -44.49
N GLN A 222 0.32 -24.35 -44.56
CA GLN A 222 1.38 -24.19 -43.57
C GLN A 222 1.84 -22.72 -43.45
N ALA A 223 2.18 -22.09 -44.58
CA ALA A 223 2.61 -20.70 -44.60
C ALA A 223 1.51 -19.74 -44.08
N ALA A 224 0.24 -20.02 -44.41
CA ALA A 224 -0.89 -19.24 -43.90
C ALA A 224 -1.04 -19.35 -42.37
N LEU A 225 -0.95 -20.56 -41.81
CA LEU A 225 -1.03 -20.78 -40.36
C LEU A 225 0.15 -20.15 -39.61
N GLN A 226 1.36 -20.22 -40.17
CA GLN A 226 2.53 -19.54 -39.59
C GLN A 226 2.36 -18.01 -39.61
N GLY A 227 1.83 -17.47 -40.71
CA GLY A 227 1.52 -16.04 -40.82
C GLY A 227 0.45 -15.61 -39.81
N GLU A 228 -0.63 -16.39 -39.67
CA GLU A 228 -1.69 -16.16 -38.69
C GLU A 228 -1.13 -16.18 -37.27
N TYR A 229 -0.33 -17.19 -36.92
CA TYR A 229 0.30 -17.31 -35.60
C TYR A 229 1.17 -16.09 -35.26
N PHE A 230 2.00 -15.63 -36.21
CA PHE A 230 2.84 -14.45 -36.03
C PHE A 230 2.02 -13.16 -35.85
N THR A 231 0.89 -13.02 -36.55
CA THR A 231 -0.05 -11.90 -36.34
C THR A 231 -0.69 -11.97 -34.96
N LEU A 232 -1.14 -13.15 -34.54
CA LEU A 232 -1.74 -13.38 -33.22
C LEU A 232 -0.76 -13.07 -32.08
N GLU A 233 0.53 -13.40 -32.22
CA GLU A 233 1.56 -13.02 -31.24
C GLU A 233 1.67 -11.50 -31.07
N GLN A 234 1.71 -10.75 -32.18
CA GLN A 234 1.76 -9.28 -32.14
C GLN A 234 0.48 -8.68 -31.54
N GLU A 235 -0.68 -9.23 -31.90
CA GLU A 235 -1.96 -8.79 -31.34
C GLU A 235 -2.06 -9.10 -29.85
N MET A 236 -1.58 -10.26 -29.41
CA MET A 236 -1.52 -10.63 -28.00
C MET A 236 -0.62 -9.67 -27.20
N GLU A 237 0.54 -9.30 -27.74
CA GLU A 237 1.44 -8.33 -27.11
C GLU A 237 0.76 -6.95 -26.99
N LYS A 238 0.11 -6.47 -28.05
CA LYS A 238 -0.65 -5.21 -28.02
C LYS A 238 -1.75 -5.24 -26.96
N CYS A 239 -2.51 -6.34 -26.89
CA CYS A 239 -3.56 -6.50 -25.90
C CYS A 239 -3.00 -6.51 -24.48
N TYR A 240 -1.89 -7.20 -24.26
CA TYR A 240 -1.20 -7.24 -22.98
C TYR A 240 -0.71 -5.85 -22.57
N VAL A 241 -0.06 -5.09 -23.46
CA VAL A 241 0.41 -3.73 -23.16
C VAL A 241 -0.75 -2.79 -22.82
N ALA A 242 -1.85 -2.84 -23.58
CA ALA A 242 -3.05 -2.06 -23.30
C ALA A 242 -3.69 -2.43 -21.94
N MET A 243 -3.78 -3.73 -21.65
CA MET A 243 -4.28 -4.24 -20.38
C MET A 243 -3.43 -3.76 -19.19
N MET A 244 -2.11 -3.89 -19.28
CA MET A 244 -1.16 -3.46 -18.24
C MET A 244 -1.19 -1.94 -17.99
N ALA A 245 -1.58 -1.15 -18.99
CA ALA A 245 -1.70 0.31 -18.89
C ALA A 245 -3.04 0.77 -18.29
N SER A 246 -4.02 -0.12 -18.14
CA SER A 246 -5.34 0.21 -17.60
C SER A 246 -5.35 0.33 -16.08
N GLU A 247 -6.18 1.24 -15.54
CA GLU A 247 -6.34 1.43 -14.09
C GLU A 247 -7.02 0.22 -13.44
N GLU A 248 -7.90 -0.47 -14.18
CA GLU A 248 -8.61 -1.67 -13.75
C GLU A 248 -7.64 -2.83 -13.50
N TYR A 249 -6.65 -3.02 -14.36
CA TYR A 249 -5.61 -4.02 -14.14
C TYR A 249 -4.80 -3.72 -12.87
N GLU A 250 -4.41 -2.45 -12.65
CA GLU A 250 -3.72 -2.05 -11.43
C GLU A 250 -4.58 -2.31 -10.18
N ALA A 251 -5.90 -2.13 -10.27
CA ALA A 251 -6.84 -2.44 -9.21
C ALA A 251 -6.94 -3.95 -8.96
N GLU A 252 -7.08 -4.78 -10.00
CA GLU A 252 -7.14 -6.25 -9.88
C GLU A 252 -5.85 -6.81 -9.25
N ILE A 253 -4.68 -6.33 -9.68
CA ILE A 253 -3.40 -6.72 -9.07
C ILE A 253 -3.34 -6.30 -7.60
N ARG A 254 -3.79 -5.08 -7.27
CA ARG A 254 -3.81 -4.59 -5.87
C ARG A 254 -4.76 -5.41 -5.00
N GLU A 255 -5.94 -5.76 -5.52
CA GLU A 255 -6.91 -6.61 -4.80
C GLU A 255 -6.36 -8.01 -4.58
N ALA A 256 -5.74 -8.62 -5.61
CA ALA A 256 -5.07 -9.90 -5.49
C ALA A 256 -3.94 -9.87 -4.45
N GLU A 257 -3.15 -8.79 -4.41
CA GLU A 257 -2.11 -8.58 -3.40
C GLU A 257 -2.68 -8.46 -1.98
N ILE A 258 -3.78 -7.71 -1.80
CA ILE A 258 -4.46 -7.56 -0.51
C ILE A 258 -5.06 -8.89 -0.06
N ALA A 259 -5.72 -9.62 -0.95
CA ALA A 259 -6.31 -10.92 -0.68
C ALA A 259 -5.22 -11.95 -0.30
N TRP A 260 -4.10 -11.95 -1.03
CA TRP A 260 -2.94 -12.78 -0.72
C TRP A 260 -2.38 -12.44 0.66
N HIS A 261 -2.15 -11.15 0.94
CA HIS A 261 -1.66 -10.70 2.24
C HIS A 261 -2.59 -11.15 3.37
N ALA A 262 -3.90 -10.94 3.22
CA ALA A 262 -4.90 -11.35 4.21
C ALA A 262 -4.91 -12.87 4.45
N LYS A 263 -4.75 -13.68 3.39
CA LYS A 263 -4.68 -15.15 3.47
C LYS A 263 -3.48 -15.62 4.30
N TYR A 264 -2.31 -14.98 4.14
CA TYR A 264 -1.06 -15.44 4.77
C TYR A 264 -0.58 -14.60 5.96
N LEU A 265 -1.32 -13.56 6.37
CA LEU A 265 -0.92 -12.64 7.44
C LEU A 265 -0.51 -13.39 8.72
N ALA A 266 -1.36 -14.29 9.21
CA ALA A 266 -1.09 -15.07 10.42
C ALA A 266 0.18 -15.94 10.28
N THR A 267 0.39 -16.54 9.11
CA THR A 267 1.59 -17.34 8.80
C THR A 267 2.84 -16.47 8.79
N HIS A 268 2.77 -15.28 8.19
CA HIS A 268 3.87 -14.33 8.14
C HIS A 268 4.24 -13.80 9.53
N GLU A 269 3.25 -13.52 10.38
CA GLU A 269 3.47 -13.12 11.78
C GLU A 269 4.08 -14.24 12.63
N ALA A 270 3.62 -15.49 12.44
CA ALA A 270 4.20 -16.66 13.10
C ALA A 270 5.65 -16.89 12.66
N ALA A 271 5.94 -16.75 11.36
CA ALA A 271 7.29 -16.81 10.82
C ALA A 271 8.18 -15.71 11.42
N LEU A 272 7.68 -14.48 11.51
CA LEU A 272 8.40 -13.36 12.13
C LEU A 272 8.78 -13.65 13.58
N ARG A 273 7.84 -14.15 14.39
CA ARG A 273 8.10 -14.51 15.79
C ARG A 273 9.15 -15.62 15.90
N SER A 274 9.02 -16.67 15.09
CA SER A 274 9.94 -17.83 15.09
C SER A 274 11.36 -17.42 14.70
N VAL A 275 11.49 -16.62 13.64
CA VAL A 275 12.80 -16.14 13.18
C VAL A 275 13.41 -15.16 14.19
N ARG A 276 12.62 -14.28 14.83
CA ARG A 276 13.12 -13.40 15.90
C ARG A 276 13.67 -14.20 17.07
N GLN A 277 13.00 -15.27 17.50
CA GLN A 277 13.51 -16.14 18.58
C GLN A 277 14.89 -16.76 18.26
N GLY A 278 15.29 -16.83 16.98
CA GLY A 278 16.60 -17.27 16.52
C GLY A 278 17.65 -16.18 16.29
N ILE A 279 17.28 -14.91 16.41
CA ILE A 279 18.18 -13.77 16.12
C ILE A 279 18.38 -12.92 17.37
N PRO A 280 19.63 -12.76 17.87
CA PRO A 280 19.91 -11.86 18.97
C PRO A 280 19.58 -10.41 18.64
N VAL A 281 19.12 -9.64 19.63
CA VAL A 281 18.74 -8.23 19.47
C VAL A 281 19.89 -7.39 18.88
N HIS A 282 21.12 -7.55 19.39
CA HIS A 282 22.31 -6.80 18.95
C HIS A 282 23.10 -7.49 17.84
N VAL A 283 22.45 -8.30 16.99
CA VAL A 283 23.13 -9.10 15.95
C VAL A 283 24.04 -8.26 15.05
N ALA A 284 23.69 -7.00 14.77
CA ALA A 284 24.50 -6.11 13.95
C ALA A 284 25.88 -5.79 14.56
N ASN A 285 25.96 -5.66 15.88
CA ASN A 285 27.15 -5.17 16.59
C ASN A 285 28.09 -6.30 17.04
N LEU A 286 27.59 -7.53 17.14
CA LEU A 286 28.41 -8.67 17.59
C LEU A 286 29.45 -9.07 16.52
N SER A 287 30.63 -9.53 16.92
CA SER A 287 31.51 -10.24 15.98
C SER A 287 30.94 -11.63 15.65
N LYS A 288 31.50 -12.32 14.65
CA LYS A 288 31.08 -13.70 14.35
C LYS A 288 31.34 -14.61 15.56
N ASP A 289 32.50 -14.49 16.19
CA ASP A 289 32.91 -15.36 17.29
C ASP A 289 32.12 -15.06 18.57
N ALA A 290 31.87 -13.78 18.86
CA ALA A 290 30.99 -13.37 19.95
C ALA A 290 29.55 -13.90 19.75
N LEU A 291 29.06 -13.91 18.50
CA LEU A 291 27.76 -14.47 18.17
C LEU A 291 27.71 -15.99 18.38
N VAL A 292 28.78 -16.72 18.03
CA VAL A 292 28.87 -18.17 18.29
C VAL A 292 28.84 -18.44 19.80
N ALA A 293 29.67 -17.75 20.57
CA ALA A 293 29.72 -17.92 22.03
C ALA A 293 28.36 -17.64 22.68
N LEU A 294 27.67 -16.58 22.25
CA LEU A 294 26.36 -16.21 22.75
C LEU A 294 25.28 -17.26 22.40
N LEU A 295 25.28 -17.79 21.17
CA LEU A 295 24.34 -18.84 20.77
C LEU A 295 24.59 -20.18 21.49
N GLN A 296 25.86 -20.53 21.72
CA GLN A 296 26.25 -21.72 22.46
C GLN A 296 25.84 -21.62 23.93
N ALA A 297 26.03 -20.45 24.55
CA ALA A 297 25.64 -20.19 25.94
C ALA A 297 24.13 -20.32 26.16
N GLN A 298 23.30 -19.97 25.17
CA GLN A 298 21.84 -20.04 25.33
C GLN A 298 21.22 -21.40 25.03
N SER A 299 21.71 -22.11 24.01
CA SER A 299 20.98 -23.27 23.46
C SER A 299 21.71 -24.61 23.61
N SER A 300 22.99 -24.63 24.00
CA SER A 300 23.85 -25.83 23.99
C SER A 300 23.91 -26.58 22.64
N ARG A 301 23.36 -26.01 21.56
CA ARG A 301 23.26 -26.67 20.25
C ARG A 301 24.60 -26.61 19.49
N LEU A 302 24.90 -27.69 18.77
CA LEU A 302 26.11 -27.84 17.97
C LEU A 302 26.10 -27.01 16.67
N ASP A 303 24.93 -26.55 16.21
CA ASP A 303 24.76 -25.79 14.97
C ASP A 303 24.96 -24.27 15.12
N ALA A 304 25.25 -23.78 16.32
CA ALA A 304 25.55 -22.37 16.60
C ALA A 304 26.58 -21.74 15.65
N PRO A 305 27.71 -22.40 15.27
CA PRO A 305 28.67 -21.83 14.30
C PRO A 305 28.08 -21.60 12.90
N HIS A 306 27.20 -22.51 12.46
CA HIS A 306 26.55 -22.41 11.16
C HIS A 306 25.52 -21.27 11.15
N VAL A 307 24.71 -21.16 12.21
CA VAL A 307 23.72 -20.08 12.37
C VAL A 307 24.40 -18.72 12.47
N ALA A 308 25.46 -18.58 13.28
CA ALA A 308 26.21 -17.34 13.37
C ALA A 308 26.79 -16.90 12.01
N ARG A 309 27.35 -17.84 11.23
CA ARG A 309 27.85 -17.58 9.87
C ARG A 309 26.71 -17.13 8.95
N ARG A 310 25.55 -17.78 9.02
CA ARG A 310 24.36 -17.43 8.22
C ARG A 310 23.89 -16.01 8.53
N LEU A 311 23.68 -15.67 9.80
CA LEU A 311 23.26 -14.34 10.23
C LEU A 311 24.24 -13.26 9.75
N LYS A 312 25.55 -13.48 9.88
CA LYS A 312 26.55 -12.52 9.42
C LYS A 312 26.64 -12.38 7.90
N THR A 313 26.38 -13.45 7.16
CA THR A 313 26.39 -13.43 5.69
C THR A 313 25.12 -12.77 5.15
N LEU A 314 23.97 -13.01 5.78
CA LEU A 314 22.65 -12.55 5.34
C LEU A 314 22.24 -11.32 6.16
N LYS A 315 22.94 -10.20 5.93
CA LYS A 315 22.71 -8.92 6.62
C LYS A 315 21.26 -8.42 6.54
N VAL A 316 20.49 -8.84 5.54
CA VAL A 316 19.06 -8.52 5.43
C VAL A 316 18.25 -9.02 6.64
N LEU A 317 18.66 -10.13 7.28
CA LEU A 317 18.02 -10.65 8.49
C LEU A 317 18.21 -9.73 9.70
N HIS A 318 19.22 -8.86 9.68
CA HIS A 318 19.41 -7.89 10.76
C HIS A 318 18.25 -6.89 10.81
N LEU A 319 17.57 -6.61 9.68
CA LEU A 319 16.41 -5.72 9.64
C LEU A 319 15.28 -6.17 10.56
N LEU A 320 15.17 -7.48 10.85
CA LEU A 320 14.19 -8.03 11.79
C LEU A 320 14.39 -7.54 13.25
N ARG A 321 15.60 -7.03 13.55
CA ARG A 321 16.02 -6.46 14.84
C ARG A 321 16.36 -4.97 14.74
N VAL A 322 16.02 -4.31 13.63
CA VAL A 322 16.11 -2.86 13.52
C VAL A 322 14.73 -2.25 13.77
N GLU A 323 14.70 -1.16 14.52
CA GLU A 323 13.49 -0.42 14.78
C GLU A 323 12.85 0.10 13.47
N PRO A 324 11.52 -0.07 13.26
CA PRO A 324 10.85 0.31 12.02
C PRO A 324 11.10 1.76 11.58
N GLN A 325 11.17 2.69 12.53
CA GLN A 325 11.42 4.10 12.25
C GLN A 325 12.82 4.35 11.69
N LYS A 326 13.82 3.58 12.13
CA LYS A 326 15.18 3.65 11.58
C LYS A 326 15.21 3.12 10.15
N ILE A 327 14.52 2.00 9.88
CA ILE A 327 14.42 1.42 8.53
C ILE A 327 13.74 2.41 7.57
N LEU A 328 12.73 3.14 8.03
CA LEU A 328 12.02 4.14 7.22
C LEU A 328 13.00 5.19 6.64
N VAL A 329 13.97 5.64 7.45
CA VAL A 329 14.93 6.70 7.08
C VAL A 329 16.24 6.19 6.45
N VAL A 330 16.51 4.88 6.47
CA VAL A 330 17.72 4.27 5.85
C VAL A 330 17.89 4.73 4.40
N HIS A 331 19.11 5.03 3.96
CA HIS A 331 19.33 5.41 2.57
C HIS A 331 19.09 4.23 1.61
N PRO A 332 18.47 4.41 0.42
CA PRO A 332 18.18 3.30 -0.50
C PRO A 332 19.41 2.47 -0.87
N CYS A 333 20.57 3.09 -1.03
CA CYS A 333 21.84 2.39 -1.31
C CYS A 333 22.24 1.35 -0.26
N GLU A 334 21.79 1.48 0.98
CA GLU A 334 22.05 0.48 2.02
C GLU A 334 21.07 -0.67 1.94
N LEU A 335 19.79 -0.37 1.70
CA LEU A 335 18.71 -1.36 1.64
C LEU A 335 18.79 -2.19 0.36
N VAL A 336 18.89 -1.54 -0.80
CA VAL A 336 18.82 -2.18 -2.13
C VAL A 336 19.98 -3.16 -2.36
N LYS A 337 21.13 -2.94 -1.69
CA LYS A 337 22.30 -3.83 -1.78
C LYS A 337 22.12 -5.12 -0.96
N LEU A 338 21.09 -5.24 -0.13
CA LEU A 338 20.86 -6.43 0.69
C LEU A 338 20.16 -7.51 -0.15
N PRO A 339 20.84 -8.64 -0.43
CA PRO A 339 20.23 -9.72 -1.20
C PRO A 339 19.29 -10.54 -0.31
N PHE A 340 18.11 -10.86 -0.84
CA PHE A 340 17.16 -11.79 -0.20
C PHE A 340 17.06 -13.15 -0.93
N ASN A 341 17.74 -13.32 -2.07
CA ASN A 341 17.67 -14.56 -2.87
C ASN A 341 18.16 -15.81 -2.13
N LYS A 342 18.98 -15.64 -1.08
CA LYS A 342 19.54 -16.73 -0.25
C LYS A 342 18.72 -17.02 1.01
N LEU A 343 17.64 -16.26 1.22
CA LEU A 343 16.71 -16.52 2.32
C LEU A 343 15.84 -17.72 1.99
N CYS A 344 15.59 -18.56 3.00
CA CYS A 344 14.54 -19.58 2.91
C CYS A 344 13.15 -18.92 2.97
N LEU A 345 12.09 -19.68 2.68
CA LEU A 345 10.72 -19.19 2.68
C LEU A 345 10.33 -18.58 4.03
N LEU A 346 10.63 -19.27 5.14
CA LEU A 346 10.31 -18.80 6.50
C LEU A 346 10.96 -17.43 6.79
N GLU A 347 12.21 -17.26 6.41
CA GLU A 347 12.94 -16.00 6.56
C GLU A 347 12.38 -14.88 5.68
N ARG A 348 11.97 -15.20 4.44
CA ARG A 348 11.31 -14.22 3.55
C ARG A 348 9.94 -13.80 4.07
N GLN A 349 9.16 -14.74 4.61
CA GLN A 349 7.87 -14.45 5.25
C GLN A 349 8.06 -13.54 6.47
N ALA A 350 9.05 -13.84 7.32
CA ALA A 350 9.41 -12.99 8.46
C ALA A 350 9.82 -11.58 8.01
N LEU A 351 10.68 -11.48 6.98
CA LEU A 351 11.14 -10.19 6.44
C LEU A 351 9.99 -9.39 5.83
N TYR A 352 9.11 -10.04 5.07
CA TYR A 352 7.93 -9.40 4.51
C TYR A 352 7.02 -8.84 5.62
N ALA A 353 6.71 -9.65 6.65
CA ALA A 353 5.90 -9.22 7.80
C ALA A 353 6.50 -8.00 8.50
N ALA A 354 7.82 -7.99 8.73
CA ALA A 354 8.49 -6.88 9.40
C ALA A 354 8.51 -5.58 8.59
N LEU A 355 8.43 -5.68 7.26
CA LEU A 355 8.57 -4.53 6.35
C LEU A 355 7.24 -4.05 5.76
N TYR A 356 6.16 -4.82 5.85
CA TYR A 356 4.88 -4.53 5.19
C TYR A 356 4.34 -3.13 5.52
N ASP A 357 4.23 -2.80 6.80
CA ASP A 357 3.73 -1.48 7.23
C ASP A 357 4.65 -0.34 6.78
N ILE A 358 5.97 -0.56 6.84
CA ILE A 358 7.00 0.41 6.43
C ILE A 358 6.92 0.65 4.92
N ALA A 359 6.69 -0.40 4.13
CA ALA A 359 6.54 -0.31 2.69
C ALA A 359 5.31 0.50 2.29
N SER A 360 4.23 0.45 3.07
CA SER A 360 3.05 1.30 2.86
C SER A 360 3.41 2.80 2.98
N GLU A 361 4.31 3.16 3.91
CA GLU A 361 4.79 4.53 4.06
C GLU A 361 5.73 4.93 2.91
N TRP A 362 6.60 4.03 2.45
CA TRP A 362 7.40 4.27 1.25
C TRP A 362 6.53 4.52 0.01
N GLN A 363 5.46 3.74 -0.16
CA GLN A 363 4.51 3.92 -1.27
C GLN A 363 3.78 5.27 -1.21
N LYS A 364 3.35 5.71 -0.01
CA LYS A 364 2.71 7.03 0.17
C LYS A 364 3.67 8.16 -0.21
N GLN A 365 4.94 8.03 0.16
CA GLN A 365 5.97 9.06 -0.09
C GLN A 365 6.52 9.04 -1.52
N ASP A 366 6.40 7.93 -2.25
CA ASP A 366 6.76 7.84 -3.67
C ASP A 366 5.94 8.80 -4.54
N LYS A 367 4.66 9.04 -4.17
CA LYS A 367 3.79 10.02 -4.85
C LYS A 367 4.35 11.45 -4.80
N ASN A 368 5.21 11.77 -3.83
CA ASN A 368 5.88 13.06 -3.72
C ASN A 368 7.12 13.17 -4.64
N LYS A 369 7.30 12.24 -5.59
CA LYS A 369 8.40 12.16 -6.55
C LYS A 369 9.79 12.06 -5.91
N ASN A 370 9.86 11.59 -4.66
CA ASN A 370 11.14 11.33 -4.03
C ASN A 370 11.67 9.97 -4.49
N LYS A 371 12.59 10.00 -5.46
CA LYS A 371 13.24 8.82 -6.07
C LYS A 371 13.73 7.81 -5.04
N ASN A 372 14.18 8.28 -3.87
CA ASN A 372 14.69 7.41 -2.82
C ASN A 372 13.63 6.45 -2.28
N PHE A 373 12.39 6.90 -2.09
CA PHE A 373 11.31 6.04 -1.60
C PHE A 373 10.81 5.07 -2.67
N GLY A 374 10.76 5.52 -3.93
CA GLY A 374 10.45 4.66 -5.07
C GLY A 374 11.42 3.48 -5.19
N ASP A 375 12.73 3.70 -5.03
CA ASP A 375 13.73 2.61 -5.10
C ASP A 375 13.60 1.61 -3.94
N LYS A 376 13.31 2.08 -2.71
CA LYS A 376 13.02 1.19 -1.57
C LYS A 376 11.76 0.37 -1.81
N PHE A 377 10.71 1.01 -2.30
CA PHE A 377 9.43 0.35 -2.56
C PHE A 377 9.54 -0.67 -3.69
N LYS A 378 10.30 -0.37 -4.77
CA LYS A 378 10.63 -1.35 -5.84
C LYS A 378 11.39 -2.56 -5.29
N TRP A 379 12.36 -2.34 -4.40
CA TRP A 379 13.07 -3.44 -3.75
C TRP A 379 12.13 -4.31 -2.90
N PHE A 380 11.22 -3.69 -2.14
CA PHE A 380 10.20 -4.41 -1.38
C PHE A 380 9.22 -5.19 -2.27
N LYS A 381 8.77 -4.59 -3.38
CA LYS A 381 7.94 -5.30 -4.38
C LYS A 381 8.63 -6.55 -4.90
N SER A 382 9.92 -6.46 -5.24
CA SER A 382 10.72 -7.62 -5.66
C SER A 382 10.78 -8.73 -4.60
N LEU A 383 10.90 -8.38 -3.31
CA LEU A 383 10.81 -9.33 -2.20
C LEU A 383 9.43 -10.00 -2.13
N ARG A 384 8.35 -9.21 -2.18
CA ARG A 384 6.97 -9.71 -2.13
C ARG A 384 6.67 -10.63 -3.32
N ASP A 385 6.96 -10.19 -4.54
CA ASP A 385 6.67 -10.95 -5.76
C ASP A 385 7.50 -12.24 -5.82
N GLY A 386 8.74 -12.21 -5.31
CA GLY A 386 9.54 -13.42 -5.06
C GLY A 386 8.88 -14.36 -4.06
N LEU A 387 8.42 -13.84 -2.92
CA LEU A 387 7.73 -14.62 -1.89
C LEU A 387 6.42 -15.22 -2.40
N MET A 388 5.58 -14.47 -3.13
CA MET A 388 4.34 -14.97 -3.73
C MET A 388 4.61 -16.16 -4.67
N ARG A 389 5.64 -16.05 -5.51
CA ARG A 389 6.06 -17.14 -6.42
C ARG A 389 6.55 -18.36 -5.66
N ASP A 390 7.38 -18.17 -4.63
CA ASP A 390 7.91 -19.28 -3.83
C ASP A 390 6.79 -20.00 -3.06
N VAL A 391 5.86 -19.26 -2.44
CA VAL A 391 4.67 -19.85 -1.77
C VAL A 391 3.83 -20.64 -2.76
N THR A 392 3.51 -20.06 -3.93
CA THR A 392 2.70 -20.74 -4.96
C THR A 392 3.38 -22.01 -5.45
N THR A 393 4.70 -21.96 -5.67
CA THR A 393 5.49 -23.12 -6.11
C THR A 393 5.48 -24.23 -5.06
N ILE A 394 5.63 -23.87 -3.80
CA ILE A 394 5.65 -24.81 -2.67
C ILE A 394 4.28 -25.43 -2.44
N GLU A 395 3.21 -24.64 -2.50
CA GLU A 395 1.84 -25.15 -2.37
C GLU A 395 1.45 -26.07 -3.51
N ALA A 396 1.86 -25.74 -4.75
CA ALA A 396 1.66 -26.62 -5.89
C ALA A 396 2.46 -27.93 -5.78
N HIS A 397 3.60 -27.90 -5.09
CA HIS A 397 4.45 -29.08 -4.92
C HIS A 397 4.03 -29.96 -3.73
N ILE A 398 3.79 -29.36 -2.55
CA ILE A 398 3.42 -30.02 -1.30
C ILE A 398 1.89 -30.16 -1.23
N GLY A 399 1.33 -30.95 -2.15
CA GLY A 399 -0.05 -31.43 -2.01
C GLY A 399 -0.22 -32.34 -0.77
N PRO A 400 -1.46 -32.70 -0.39
CA PRO A 400 -1.76 -33.47 0.82
C PRO A 400 -1.06 -34.85 0.88
N ASP A 401 -0.77 -35.47 -0.27
CA ASP A 401 -0.11 -36.79 -0.37
C ASP A 401 1.27 -36.68 -1.04
N HIS A 402 2.09 -35.74 -0.60
CA HIS A 402 3.37 -35.45 -1.25
C HIS A 402 4.42 -36.57 -1.08
N ALA A 403 4.63 -37.36 -2.13
CA ALA A 403 5.77 -38.27 -2.29
C ALA A 403 6.65 -37.79 -3.46
N CYS A 404 7.78 -37.13 -3.16
CA CYS A 404 8.70 -36.64 -4.20
C CYS A 404 9.95 -37.51 -4.35
N GLU A 405 10.23 -37.88 -5.60
CA GLU A 405 11.43 -38.63 -5.99
C GLU A 405 12.73 -37.82 -5.77
N LEU A 406 12.64 -36.49 -5.69
CA LEU A 406 13.81 -35.60 -5.57
C LEU A 406 14.48 -35.67 -4.18
N LYS A 407 13.91 -36.38 -3.19
CA LYS A 407 14.45 -36.59 -1.84
C LYS A 407 15.09 -35.31 -1.26
N THR A 408 16.43 -35.21 -1.28
CA THR A 408 17.20 -34.09 -0.70
C THR A 408 17.12 -32.78 -1.49
N ARG A 409 16.65 -32.84 -2.74
CA ARG A 409 16.41 -31.67 -3.62
C ARG A 409 14.95 -31.23 -3.64
N CYS A 410 14.06 -31.91 -2.92
CA CYS A 410 12.67 -31.50 -2.78
C CYS A 410 12.62 -30.08 -2.14
N PRO A 411 11.97 -29.09 -2.78
CA PRO A 411 11.79 -27.76 -2.20
C PRO A 411 11.19 -27.80 -0.81
N GLY A 412 10.19 -28.65 -0.57
CA GLY A 412 9.57 -28.82 0.74
C GLY A 412 10.55 -29.34 1.80
N HIS A 413 11.40 -30.31 1.46
CA HIS A 413 12.41 -30.82 2.37
C HIS A 413 13.51 -29.79 2.66
N LEU A 414 13.94 -29.02 1.66
CA LEU A 414 14.92 -27.95 1.84
C LEU A 414 14.39 -26.84 2.76
N GLU A 415 13.12 -26.48 2.58
CA GLU A 415 12.44 -25.49 3.42
C GLU A 415 12.21 -26.00 4.84
N GLN A 416 11.80 -27.26 5.00
CA GLN A 416 11.68 -27.88 6.31
C GLN A 416 13.02 -27.90 7.05
N LYS A 417 14.09 -28.32 6.37
CA LYS A 417 15.44 -28.31 6.96
C LYS A 417 15.91 -26.91 7.35
N ALA A 418 15.53 -25.89 6.59
CA ALA A 418 15.81 -24.50 6.94
C ALA A 418 14.95 -24.05 8.14
N ALA A 419 13.68 -24.47 8.20
CA ALA A 419 12.77 -24.20 9.30
C ALA A 419 13.18 -24.91 10.61
N ASP A 420 13.79 -26.10 10.54
CA ASP A 420 14.30 -26.84 11.70
C ASP A 420 15.33 -26.05 12.51
N VAL A 421 16.06 -25.13 11.85
CA VAL A 421 16.97 -24.19 12.54
C VAL A 421 16.20 -23.33 13.54
N TYR A 422 14.98 -22.93 13.19
CA TYR A 422 14.09 -22.05 13.96
C TYR A 422 13.02 -22.80 14.75
N ALA A 423 12.84 -24.11 14.53
CA ALA A 423 11.83 -24.92 15.20
C ALA A 423 12.03 -24.99 16.72
N THR A 424 13.29 -24.98 17.16
CA THR A 424 13.64 -24.85 18.58
C THR A 424 14.10 -23.43 18.86
N SER A 425 13.48 -22.79 19.85
CA SER A 425 13.85 -21.44 20.29
C SER A 425 15.33 -21.37 20.69
N TRP A 426 16.01 -20.33 20.24
CA TRP A 426 17.39 -20.05 20.65
C TRP A 426 17.47 -19.25 21.96
N GLY A 427 16.33 -18.91 22.57
CA GLY A 427 16.26 -18.17 23.83
C GLY A 427 16.10 -16.65 23.67
N PHE A 428 16.04 -16.13 22.44
CA PHE A 428 15.84 -14.69 22.20
C PHE A 428 14.36 -14.30 22.22
N PRO A 429 14.03 -13.02 22.52
CA PRO A 429 12.66 -12.54 22.52
C PRO A 429 11.97 -12.71 21.15
N SER A 430 10.76 -13.27 21.11
CA SER A 430 9.94 -13.33 19.88
C SER A 430 9.46 -11.96 19.42
N ASP A 431 9.32 -11.04 20.36
CA ASP A 431 8.61 -9.79 20.16
C ASP A 431 9.52 -8.72 19.56
N ALA A 432 8.94 -7.56 19.27
CA ALA A 432 9.59 -6.39 18.70
C ALA A 432 10.51 -5.69 19.72
N VAL A 433 11.52 -6.41 20.21
CA VAL A 433 12.59 -5.88 21.06
C VAL A 433 13.75 -5.47 20.16
N PHE A 434 14.15 -4.20 20.29
CA PHE A 434 15.19 -3.56 19.47
C PHE A 434 16.35 -3.06 20.34
N PRO A 435 17.56 -2.93 19.78
CA PRO A 435 18.69 -2.34 20.50
C PRO A 435 18.35 -0.93 20.99
N SER A 436 18.47 -0.69 22.29
CA SER A 436 18.45 0.67 22.83
C SER A 436 19.81 1.33 22.64
N ALA A 437 19.86 2.67 22.65
CA ALA A 437 21.12 3.41 22.59
C ALA A 437 22.01 3.17 23.82
N ALA A 438 21.43 2.72 24.95
CA ALA A 438 22.16 2.39 26.17
C ALA A 438 22.87 1.03 26.08
N ASP A 439 22.42 0.14 25.19
CA ASP A 439 22.98 -1.22 25.04
C ASP A 439 24.21 -1.27 24.11
N VAL A 440 24.79 -0.12 23.76
CA VAL A 440 26.05 -0.08 23.02
C VAL A 440 27.13 -0.54 23.98
N VAL A 441 27.38 -1.86 23.98
CA VAL A 441 28.57 -2.45 24.62
C VAL A 441 29.76 -1.64 24.13
N PRO A 442 30.54 -1.02 25.03
CA PRO A 442 31.74 -0.31 24.65
C PRO A 442 32.57 -1.27 23.81
N VAL A 443 32.73 -0.96 22.52
CA VAL A 443 33.66 -1.69 21.67
C VAL A 443 35.00 -1.54 22.37
N GLU A 444 35.55 -2.64 22.88
CA GLU A 444 36.88 -2.64 23.48
C GLU A 444 37.79 -1.91 22.49
N SER A 445 38.32 -0.77 22.95
CA SER A 445 39.20 0.08 22.14
C SER A 445 40.22 -0.82 21.47
N PRO A 446 40.34 -0.78 20.13
CA PRO A 446 41.21 -1.69 19.41
C PRO A 446 42.56 -1.68 20.10
N ALA A 447 42.99 -2.85 20.59
CA ALA A 447 44.25 -3.01 21.28
C ALA A 447 45.30 -2.25 20.48
N VAL A 448 45.94 -1.24 21.11
CA VAL A 448 46.94 -0.38 20.48
C VAL A 448 47.89 -1.30 19.73
N VAL A 449 47.78 -1.30 18.41
CA VAL A 449 48.66 -2.09 17.56
C VAL A 449 50.02 -1.44 17.73
N VAL A 450 50.84 -2.01 18.61
CA VAL A 450 52.25 -1.65 18.75
C VAL A 450 52.82 -1.73 17.35
N ALA A 451 53.18 -0.57 16.81
CA ALA A 451 53.67 -0.45 15.46
C ALA A 451 54.81 -1.45 15.27
N LYS A 452 54.63 -2.40 14.35
CA LYS A 452 55.72 -3.26 13.91
C LYS A 452 56.86 -2.34 13.43
N PRO A 453 58.10 -2.52 13.93
CA PRO A 453 59.23 -1.70 13.50
C PRO A 453 59.37 -1.74 11.99
N ALA A 454 59.47 -0.55 11.40
CA ALA A 454 59.57 -0.36 9.96
C ALA A 454 60.78 -1.13 9.41
N LEU A 455 60.52 -2.09 8.52
CA LEU A 455 61.56 -2.70 7.69
C LEU A 455 62.08 -1.66 6.69
N PRO A 456 63.40 -1.57 6.48
CA PRO A 456 64.00 -0.62 5.56
C PRO A 456 63.57 -0.90 4.11
N THR A 457 62.93 0.09 3.50
CA THR A 457 62.58 0.14 2.09
C THR A 457 63.83 0.32 1.24
N SER A 458 64.30 -0.74 0.59
CA SER A 458 65.15 -0.64 -0.60
C SER A 458 65.14 -1.96 -1.35
N ARG A 459 64.30 -2.04 -2.39
CA ARG A 459 64.57 -2.82 -3.61
C ARG A 459 63.66 -2.31 -4.71
N LYS A 460 64.25 -1.61 -5.68
CA LYS A 460 63.64 -1.25 -6.97
C LYS A 460 63.16 -2.54 -7.65
N ALA A 461 61.86 -2.64 -7.89
CA ALA A 461 61.30 -3.67 -8.76
C ALA A 461 61.66 -3.37 -10.23
N PRO A 462 62.02 -4.37 -11.04
CA PRO A 462 62.21 -4.20 -12.48
C PRO A 462 60.87 -3.95 -13.17
N ALA A 463 60.93 -3.16 -14.24
CA ALA A 463 59.79 -2.75 -15.05
C ALA A 463 58.99 -3.95 -15.58
N MET A 464 57.70 -3.99 -15.28
CA MET A 464 56.78 -4.95 -15.92
C MET A 464 56.57 -4.59 -17.39
N PRO A 465 56.54 -5.58 -18.30
CA PRO A 465 56.21 -5.36 -19.70
C PRO A 465 54.75 -4.92 -19.85
N GLN A 466 54.53 -3.87 -20.65
CA GLN A 466 53.21 -3.35 -20.99
C GLN A 466 52.41 -4.41 -21.74
N ARG A 467 51.21 -4.69 -21.23
CA ARG A 467 50.23 -5.57 -21.87
C ARG A 467 49.60 -4.85 -23.06
N PRO A 468 49.55 -5.45 -24.26
CA PRO A 468 48.92 -4.83 -25.42
C PRO A 468 47.42 -4.62 -25.19
N THR A 469 46.94 -3.45 -25.58
CA THR A 469 45.54 -3.08 -25.61
C THR A 469 44.78 -3.93 -26.65
N PRO A 470 43.65 -4.56 -26.30
CA PRO A 470 42.81 -5.22 -27.28
C PRO A 470 42.10 -4.15 -28.13
N LYS A 471 42.41 -4.15 -29.44
CA LYS A 471 41.64 -3.44 -30.46
C LYS A 471 40.26 -4.11 -30.60
N GLY A 472 39.22 -3.29 -30.55
CA GLY A 472 37.95 -3.46 -31.28
C GLY A 472 37.25 -4.82 -31.17
N GLY A 473 36.52 -5.02 -30.06
CA GLY A 473 35.42 -5.98 -30.01
C GLY A 473 34.12 -5.26 -30.36
N GLY A 474 33.58 -5.53 -31.55
CA GLY A 474 32.28 -5.02 -31.98
C GLY A 474 31.18 -5.49 -31.02
N VAL A 475 30.29 -4.56 -30.66
CA VAL A 475 29.07 -4.86 -29.93
C VAL A 475 28.21 -5.80 -30.80
N PRO A 476 27.70 -6.92 -30.28
CA PRO A 476 26.76 -7.74 -31.02
C PRO A 476 25.51 -6.91 -31.30
N MET A 477 25.23 -6.68 -32.58
CA MET A 477 23.99 -6.09 -33.07
C MET A 477 22.81 -6.81 -32.43
N SER A 478 21.85 -6.05 -31.88
CA SER A 478 20.61 -6.64 -31.38
C SER A 478 19.93 -7.40 -32.52
N LEU A 479 19.27 -8.51 -32.19
CA LEU A 479 18.53 -9.35 -33.14
C LEU A 479 17.49 -8.53 -33.95
N LEU A 480 17.01 -7.42 -33.36
CA LEU A 480 16.12 -6.45 -33.99
C LEU A 480 16.79 -5.68 -35.16
N ALA A 481 18.07 -5.34 -35.04
CA ALA A 481 18.82 -4.65 -36.08
C ALA A 481 19.18 -5.59 -37.26
N ALA A 482 19.32 -6.89 -37.00
CA ALA A 482 19.51 -7.90 -38.05
C ALA A 482 18.21 -8.15 -38.87
N LEU A 483 17.04 -8.05 -38.23
CA LEU A 483 15.75 -8.21 -38.90
C LEU A 483 15.34 -6.99 -39.74
N GLN A 484 15.77 -5.78 -39.36
CA GLN A 484 15.52 -4.58 -40.14
C GLN A 484 16.38 -4.49 -41.41
N ALA A 485 17.56 -5.13 -41.44
CA ALA A 485 18.40 -5.19 -42.63
C ALA A 485 17.82 -6.10 -43.73
N ARG A 486 17.03 -7.13 -43.38
CA ARG A 486 16.40 -8.05 -44.34
C ARG A 486 15.12 -7.52 -45.01
N LYS A 487 14.68 -6.31 -44.67
CA LYS A 487 13.50 -5.67 -45.27
C LYS A 487 13.84 -4.72 -46.42
N LYS A 488 15.13 -4.62 -46.78
CA LYS A 488 15.65 -3.74 -47.83
C LYS A 488 16.33 -4.45 -49.00
N ASP A 489 16.32 -5.78 -48.98
CA ASP A 489 16.52 -6.64 -50.15
C ASP A 489 15.22 -7.41 -50.38
#